data_AF-A0A3M2E194-F1
#
_entry.id   AF-A0A3M2E194-F1
#
_cell.length_a   1.000
_cell.length_b   1.000
_cell.length_c   1.000
_cell.angle_alpha   90.00
_cell.angle_beta   90.00
_cell.angle_gamma   90.00
#
_symmetry.space_group_name_H-M   'P 1'
#
loop_
_entity.id
_entity.type
_entity.pdbx_description
1 polymer ?
#
loop_
_entity_poly.entity_id
_entity_poly.type
_entity_poly.pdbx_seq_one_letter_code
_entity_poly.pdbx_strand_id
1 'polypeptide(L)'
;MTQAGRTPVLHRIGQAPRRDFGPRQPLTTTHHHGQLLRRSDGRLGLVRISKNASSELVDRLACSVLCPFHAHHGPVVAFFRNPVRRFLSSIPETLLRVTYAEIADPWNADRVICPEDVYHELCAIAGRDIPALLEGFVDLVEYAFFDAHHEPQLSFLTDRRGRLRIDPHVYAVETLERDLAAISARFGIAVAATTAPRNVGGQKPEKGRTFLRDLLRRATGTGGYHRLAHAGPLGVRYGMADRHGVLLRPMTRFELNGLANRFAQELRKHEPGPGLVRRIRRLYASDETVWEQLRASGGDHPLSDLLAA
;
A
#
# COMPACT_ATOMS: atom_id res chain seq x y z
N MET A 1 25.95 -32.61 -1.04
CA MET A 1 25.52 -31.32 -0.47
C MET A 1 24.01 -31.37 -0.33
N THR A 2 23.53 -31.61 0.89
CA THR A 2 22.10 -31.73 1.21
C THR A 2 21.45 -30.35 1.23
N GLN A 3 20.57 -30.07 0.26
CA GLN A 3 19.63 -28.96 0.35
C GLN A 3 18.72 -29.22 1.55
N ALA A 4 18.90 -28.45 2.62
CA ALA A 4 17.95 -28.41 3.72
C ALA A 4 16.61 -27.89 3.15
N GLY A 5 15.64 -28.80 3.02
CA GLY A 5 14.29 -28.46 2.57
C GLY A 5 13.68 -27.44 3.52
N ARG A 6 13.54 -26.19 3.08
CA ARG A 6 12.76 -25.19 3.79
C ARG A 6 11.30 -25.64 3.76
N THR A 7 10.76 -26.01 4.92
CA THR A 7 9.34 -26.29 5.11
C THR A 7 8.52 -25.06 4.69
N PRO A 8 7.45 -25.19 3.88
CA PRO A 8 6.62 -24.07 3.45
C PRO A 8 6.07 -23.27 4.64
N VAL A 9 5.98 -21.95 4.53
CA VAL A 9 5.53 -21.06 5.60
C VAL A 9 4.12 -21.46 6.07
N LEU A 10 3.23 -21.81 5.15
CA LEU A 10 1.88 -22.29 5.46
C LEU A 10 1.85 -23.54 6.35
N HIS A 11 2.83 -24.46 6.21
CA HIS A 11 2.91 -25.65 7.08
C HIS A 11 3.35 -25.32 8.52
N ARG A 12 4.03 -24.19 8.75
CA ARG A 12 4.34 -23.69 10.10
C ARG A 12 3.17 -22.93 10.72
N ILE A 13 2.34 -22.27 9.91
CA ILE A 13 1.15 -21.53 10.37
C ILE A 13 0.12 -22.47 11.00
N GLY A 14 0.03 -23.72 10.54
CA GLY A 14 -0.87 -24.74 11.11
C GLY A 14 -0.50 -25.29 12.50
N GLN A 15 0.67 -24.96 13.06
CA GLN A 15 1.14 -25.50 14.35
C GLN A 15 1.72 -24.47 15.32
N ALA A 16 1.71 -23.17 14.99
CA ALA A 16 2.21 -22.16 15.92
C ALA A 16 1.17 -21.87 17.03
N PRO A 17 1.54 -21.93 18.33
CA PRO A 17 0.68 -21.41 19.38
C PRO A 17 0.39 -19.94 19.11
N ARG A 18 -0.89 -19.54 19.25
CA ARG A 18 -1.34 -18.14 19.15
C ARG A 18 -0.43 -17.29 20.05
N ARG A 19 0.49 -16.53 19.45
CA ARG A 19 1.49 -15.76 20.18
C ARG A 19 0.81 -14.54 20.81
N ASP A 20 1.12 -14.33 22.08
CA ASP A 20 1.12 -13.00 22.69
C ASP A 20 1.81 -12.02 21.72
N PHE A 21 1.12 -10.94 21.38
CA PHE A 21 1.67 -9.90 20.52
C PHE A 21 2.78 -9.18 21.28
N GLY A 22 4.00 -9.74 21.24
CA GLY A 22 5.21 -9.04 21.61
C GLY A 22 5.36 -7.70 20.85
N PRO A 23 6.38 -6.89 21.15
CA PRO A 23 6.56 -5.59 20.50
C PRO A 23 6.46 -5.71 18.98
N ARG A 24 5.67 -4.82 18.36
CA ARG A 24 5.40 -4.81 16.90
C ARG A 24 6.70 -5.02 16.11
N GLN A 25 6.65 -5.91 15.12
CA GLN A 25 7.75 -6.13 14.18
C GLN A 25 8.18 -4.81 13.50
N PRO A 26 9.42 -4.71 12.99
CA PRO A 26 9.91 -3.50 12.34
C PRO A 26 8.96 -3.04 11.23
N LEU A 27 8.67 -1.74 11.21
CA LEU A 27 7.88 -1.09 10.16
C LEU A 27 8.57 -1.31 8.80
N THR A 28 7.80 -1.48 7.74
CA THR A 28 8.37 -1.78 6.43
C THR A 28 9.15 -0.58 5.90
N THR A 29 10.22 -0.83 5.15
CA THR A 29 11.10 0.23 4.62
C THR A 29 10.51 0.98 3.43
N THR A 30 9.31 0.59 2.97
CA THR A 30 8.67 1.15 1.78
C THR A 30 7.92 2.45 2.04
N HIS A 31 7.95 2.95 3.29
CA HIS A 31 7.32 4.20 3.67
C HIS A 31 8.12 5.00 4.71
N HIS A 32 7.90 6.31 4.71
CA HIS A 32 8.60 7.29 5.54
C HIS A 32 7.98 7.40 6.95
N HIS A 33 8.14 6.38 7.79
CA HIS A 33 7.62 6.42 9.17
C HIS A 33 8.29 7.52 9.99
N GLY A 34 7.50 8.27 10.78
CA GLY A 34 8.02 9.39 11.57
C GLY A 34 8.26 10.68 10.79
N GLN A 35 7.81 10.73 9.53
CA GLN A 35 7.92 11.88 8.66
C GLN A 35 6.55 12.19 8.04
N LEU A 36 6.35 13.47 7.72
CA LEU A 36 5.19 13.97 6.99
C LEU A 36 5.67 14.73 5.75
N LEU A 37 4.74 14.98 4.83
CA LEU A 37 4.96 15.91 3.73
C LEU A 37 4.32 17.24 4.10
N ARG A 38 5.08 18.34 4.11
CA ARG A 38 4.56 19.67 4.36
C ARG A 38 4.51 20.51 3.10
N ARG A 39 3.65 21.52 3.12
CA ARG A 39 3.69 22.62 2.15
C ARG A 39 4.99 23.40 2.29
N SER A 40 5.46 24.00 1.19
CA SER A 40 6.65 24.86 1.19
C SER A 40 6.51 26.08 2.11
N ASP A 41 5.29 26.60 2.25
CA ASP A 41 4.93 27.68 3.17
C ASP A 41 4.83 27.25 4.65
N GLY A 42 4.96 25.95 4.95
CA GLY A 42 4.87 25.40 6.31
C GLY A 42 3.46 25.40 6.93
N ARG A 43 2.43 25.87 6.21
CA ARG A 43 1.08 26.07 6.76
C ARG A 43 0.28 24.79 6.97
N LEU A 44 0.68 23.68 6.35
CA LEU A 44 0.04 22.39 6.51
C LEU A 44 1.05 21.25 6.37
N GLY A 45 0.93 20.24 7.24
CA GLY A 45 1.54 18.93 7.09
C GLY A 45 0.51 17.87 6.71
N LEU A 46 0.92 16.87 5.94
CA LEU A 46 0.14 15.71 5.54
C LEU A 46 0.91 14.45 5.97
N VAL A 47 0.33 13.66 6.87
CA VAL A 47 0.82 12.30 7.09
C VAL A 47 0.35 11.44 5.93
N ARG A 48 1.29 11.04 5.09
CA ARG A 48 1.01 10.15 3.97
C ARG A 48 0.76 8.74 4.54
N ILE A 49 -0.44 8.20 4.38
CA ILE A 49 -0.74 6.79 4.68
C ILE A 49 -0.95 6.07 3.36
N SER A 50 -0.22 4.98 3.12
CA SER A 50 -0.31 4.34 1.82
C SER A 50 -1.72 3.79 1.57
N LYS A 51 -2.17 3.88 0.31
CA LYS A 51 -3.49 3.46 -0.20
C LYS A 51 -4.70 4.26 0.29
N ASN A 52 -4.46 5.41 0.92
CA ASN A 52 -5.48 6.34 1.38
C ASN A 52 -5.53 7.62 0.52
N ALA A 53 -5.64 7.46 -0.81
CA ALA A 53 -5.58 8.57 -1.77
C ALA A 53 -4.30 9.44 -1.67
N SER A 54 -3.23 8.87 -1.10
CA SER A 54 -2.09 9.64 -0.63
C SER A 54 -1.35 10.44 -1.72
N SER A 55 -1.26 9.91 -2.94
CA SER A 55 -0.67 10.63 -4.08
C SER A 55 -1.54 11.81 -4.53
N GLU A 56 -2.87 11.64 -4.54
CA GLU A 56 -3.80 12.72 -4.89
C GLU A 56 -3.76 13.84 -3.83
N LEU A 57 -3.72 13.46 -2.56
CA LEU A 57 -3.64 14.41 -1.44
C LEU A 57 -2.35 15.24 -1.46
N VAL A 58 -1.22 14.62 -1.78
CA VAL A 58 0.06 15.32 -1.93
C VAL A 58 -0.03 16.43 -2.97
N ASP A 59 -0.58 16.13 -4.14
CA ASP A 59 -0.72 17.09 -5.23
C ASP A 59 -1.75 18.19 -4.88
N ARG A 60 -2.92 17.80 -4.35
CA ARG A 60 -4.02 18.74 -4.08
C ARG A 60 -3.74 19.68 -2.92
N LEU A 61 -3.08 19.20 -1.87
CA LEU A 61 -2.69 20.02 -0.71
C LEU A 61 -1.34 20.73 -0.91
N ALA A 62 -0.65 20.47 -2.02
CA ALA A 62 0.70 20.95 -2.32
C ALA A 62 1.72 20.59 -1.23
N CYS A 63 1.58 19.40 -0.62
CA CYS A 63 2.47 18.89 0.40
C CYS A 63 3.62 18.09 -0.23
N SER A 64 4.71 18.76 -0.62
CA SER A 64 5.82 18.16 -1.37
C SER A 64 7.15 18.06 -0.61
N VAL A 65 7.27 18.71 0.56
CA VAL A 65 8.53 18.77 1.32
C VAL A 65 8.50 17.74 2.44
N LEU A 66 9.37 16.73 2.38
CA LEU A 66 9.51 15.74 3.45
C LEU A 66 10.11 16.37 4.72
N CYS A 67 9.46 16.17 5.86
CA CYS A 67 9.84 16.75 7.15
C CYS A 67 9.63 15.72 8.28
N PRO A 68 10.59 15.54 9.21
CA PRO A 68 10.35 14.76 10.43
C PRO A 68 9.20 15.35 11.27
N PHE A 69 8.43 14.50 11.95
CA PHE A 69 7.30 14.95 12.78
C PHE A 69 7.67 16.05 13.78
N HIS A 70 8.81 15.91 14.47
CA HIS A 70 9.26 16.86 15.49
C HIS A 70 9.68 18.24 14.95
N ALA A 71 9.92 18.35 13.64
CA ALA A 71 10.39 19.56 12.99
C ALA A 71 9.25 20.37 12.33
N HIS A 72 8.01 19.88 12.40
CA HIS A 72 6.84 20.57 11.87
C HIS A 72 5.95 21.06 13.02
N HIS A 73 5.69 22.37 13.05
CA HIS A 73 4.89 23.01 14.09
C HIS A 73 3.51 23.50 13.62
N GLY A 74 3.21 23.34 12.32
CA GLY A 74 1.91 23.71 11.76
C GLY A 74 0.84 22.63 11.97
N PRO A 75 -0.41 22.89 11.54
CA PRO A 75 -1.46 21.87 11.55
C PRO A 75 -1.08 20.69 10.67
N VAL A 76 -1.58 19.50 11.04
CA VAL A 76 -1.28 18.24 10.35
C VAL A 76 -2.59 17.53 10.07
N VAL A 77 -2.70 16.96 8.88
CA VAL A 77 -3.87 16.18 8.47
C VAL A 77 -3.48 14.77 8.06
N ALA A 78 -4.39 13.83 8.24
CA ALA A 78 -4.25 12.46 7.76
C ALA A 78 -5.60 11.96 7.24
N PHE A 79 -5.58 11.13 6.20
CA PHE A 79 -6.78 10.53 5.65
C PHE A 79 -6.78 9.04 5.94
N PHE A 80 -7.91 8.56 6.45
CA PHE A 80 -8.19 7.15 6.71
C PHE A 80 -9.13 6.61 5.64
N ARG A 81 -9.03 5.32 5.40
CA ARG A 81 -9.89 4.58 4.49
C ARG A 81 -10.43 3.35 5.20
N ASN A 82 -11.60 2.89 4.79
CA ASN A 82 -12.13 1.61 5.28
C ASN A 82 -11.05 0.50 5.21
N PRO A 83 -10.68 -0.15 6.33
CA PRO A 83 -9.54 -1.07 6.37
C PRO A 83 -9.70 -2.27 5.44
N VAL A 84 -10.90 -2.86 5.33
CA VAL A 84 -11.16 -3.97 4.40
C VAL A 84 -10.98 -3.54 2.93
N ARG A 85 -11.58 -2.42 2.51
CA ARG A 85 -11.41 -1.89 1.15
C ARG A 85 -9.96 -1.52 0.86
N ARG A 86 -9.26 -0.93 1.83
CA ARG A 86 -7.83 -0.61 1.75
C ARG A 86 -7.03 -1.88 1.50
N PHE A 87 -7.20 -2.90 2.34
CA PHE A 87 -6.52 -4.19 2.22
C PHE A 87 -6.68 -4.80 0.81
N LEU A 88 -7.92 -5.00 0.36
CA LEU A 88 -8.20 -5.63 -0.94
C LEU A 88 -7.62 -4.83 -2.11
N SER A 89 -7.76 -3.50 -2.09
CA SER A 89 -7.24 -2.64 -3.16
C SER A 89 -5.70 -2.55 -3.22
N SER A 90 -5.03 -3.06 -2.19
CA SER A 90 -3.57 -3.05 -2.07
C SER A 90 -2.93 -4.27 -2.72
N ILE A 91 -3.61 -5.41 -2.71
CA ILE A 91 -3.08 -6.69 -3.19
C ILE A 91 -2.50 -6.59 -4.60
N PRO A 92 -3.18 -6.01 -5.63
CA PRO A 92 -2.60 -5.96 -6.97
C PRO A 92 -1.31 -5.15 -7.05
N GLU A 93 -1.20 -4.08 -6.26
CA GLU A 93 0.00 -3.24 -6.21
C GLU A 93 1.13 -3.93 -5.45
N THR A 94 0.82 -4.67 -4.38
CA THR A 94 1.77 -5.50 -3.64
C THR A 94 2.35 -6.59 -4.54
N LEU A 95 1.50 -7.35 -5.25
CA LEU A 95 1.95 -8.41 -6.17
C LEU A 95 2.76 -7.87 -7.35
N LEU A 96 2.54 -6.61 -7.75
CA LEU A 96 3.31 -5.93 -8.80
C LEU A 96 4.73 -5.57 -8.34
N ARG A 97 4.92 -5.25 -7.06
CA ARG A 97 6.16 -4.63 -6.56
C ARG A 97 6.99 -5.53 -5.64
N VAL A 98 6.45 -6.66 -5.22
CA VAL A 98 7.10 -7.59 -4.30
C VAL A 98 8.27 -8.32 -4.95
N THR A 99 9.36 -8.42 -4.20
CA THR A 99 10.63 -9.05 -4.57
C THR A 99 11.35 -9.49 -3.31
N TYR A 100 12.50 -10.16 -3.43
CA TYR A 100 13.41 -10.46 -2.33
C TYR A 100 14.83 -10.05 -2.70
N ALA A 101 15.74 -10.04 -1.73
CA ALA A 101 17.05 -9.38 -1.85
C ALA A 101 17.86 -9.79 -3.09
N GLU A 102 17.88 -11.08 -3.46
CA GLU A 102 18.74 -11.58 -4.56
C GLU A 102 18.24 -11.21 -5.95
N ILE A 103 16.93 -10.99 -6.10
CA ILE A 103 16.29 -10.68 -7.39
C ILE A 103 15.76 -9.24 -7.46
N ALA A 104 16.12 -8.42 -6.47
CA ALA A 104 15.66 -7.05 -6.37
C ALA A 104 16.28 -6.19 -7.49
N ASP A 105 15.44 -5.63 -8.35
CA ASP A 105 15.87 -4.69 -9.38
C ASP A 105 16.31 -3.35 -8.75
N PRO A 106 17.60 -2.96 -8.86
CA PRO A 106 18.10 -1.69 -8.33
C PRO A 106 17.35 -0.47 -8.90
N TRP A 107 16.86 -0.55 -10.14
CA TRP A 107 16.19 0.54 -10.84
C TRP A 107 14.76 0.79 -10.33
N ASN A 108 14.20 -0.13 -9.54
CA ASN A 108 12.86 0.01 -9.00
C ASN A 108 12.88 0.57 -7.57
N ALA A 109 12.69 1.89 -7.45
CA ALA A 109 12.63 2.58 -6.15
C ALA A 109 11.39 2.22 -5.32
N ASP A 110 10.30 1.78 -5.95
CA ASP A 110 9.00 1.50 -5.29
C ASP A 110 8.86 0.01 -4.83
N ARG A 111 9.94 -0.76 -4.88
CA ARG A 111 9.93 -2.21 -4.62
C ARG A 111 9.65 -2.56 -3.15
N VAL A 112 9.00 -3.70 -2.94
CA VAL A 112 8.85 -4.33 -1.61
C VAL A 112 9.82 -5.48 -1.52
N ILE A 113 10.80 -5.36 -0.63
CA ILE A 113 11.72 -6.46 -0.33
C ILE A 113 11.12 -7.22 0.85
N CYS A 114 10.58 -8.39 0.60
CA CYS A 114 10.11 -9.31 1.64
C CYS A 114 11.12 -10.47 1.84
N PRO A 115 10.97 -11.25 2.92
CA PRO A 115 11.68 -12.52 3.08
C PRO A 115 11.45 -13.44 1.87
N GLU A 116 12.48 -14.18 1.48
CA GLU A 116 12.44 -15.05 0.30
C GLU A 116 11.33 -16.12 0.39
N ASP A 117 11.11 -16.68 1.57
CA ASP A 117 10.05 -17.65 1.83
C ASP A 117 8.65 -17.06 1.65
N VAL A 118 8.43 -15.82 2.09
CA VAL A 118 7.19 -15.07 1.83
C VAL A 118 7.00 -14.84 0.34
N TYR A 119 8.05 -14.47 -0.40
CA TYR A 119 7.98 -14.29 -1.85
C TYR A 119 7.58 -15.57 -2.60
N HIS A 120 8.22 -16.70 -2.28
CA HIS A 120 7.89 -17.98 -2.92
C HIS A 120 6.48 -18.43 -2.58
N GLU A 121 6.02 -18.23 -1.34
CA GLU A 121 4.65 -18.53 -0.95
C GLU A 121 3.65 -17.63 -1.71
N LEU A 122 3.93 -16.33 -1.86
CA LEU A 122 3.13 -15.43 -2.70
C LEU A 122 3.02 -15.93 -4.15
N CYS A 123 4.13 -16.41 -4.73
CA CYS A 123 4.11 -17.00 -6.06
C CYS A 123 3.25 -18.26 -6.12
N ALA A 124 3.36 -19.14 -5.12
CA ALA A 124 2.60 -20.38 -5.05
C ALA A 124 1.08 -20.13 -4.91
N ILE A 125 0.67 -19.18 -4.06
CA ILE A 125 -0.76 -18.84 -3.90
C ILE A 125 -1.31 -18.03 -5.09
N ALA A 126 -0.48 -17.26 -5.79
CA ALA A 126 -0.93 -16.45 -6.93
C ALA A 126 -1.41 -17.28 -8.12
N GLY A 127 -0.89 -18.50 -8.27
CA GLY A 127 -1.34 -19.48 -9.25
C GLY A 127 -2.67 -20.16 -8.92
N ARG A 128 -3.27 -19.89 -7.76
CA ARG A 128 -4.57 -20.45 -7.34
C ARG A 128 -5.74 -19.58 -7.79
N ASP A 129 -6.96 -20.07 -7.58
CA ASP A 129 -8.17 -19.26 -7.76
C ASP A 129 -8.20 -18.07 -6.79
N ILE A 130 -9.05 -17.08 -7.07
CA ILE A 130 -9.08 -15.84 -6.29
C ILE A 130 -9.45 -16.06 -4.81
N PRO A 131 -10.44 -16.91 -4.48
CA PRO A 131 -10.72 -17.23 -3.08
C PRO A 131 -9.51 -17.80 -2.33
N ALA A 132 -8.81 -18.80 -2.90
CA ALA A 132 -7.65 -19.40 -2.25
C ALA A 132 -6.44 -18.45 -2.19
N LEU A 133 -6.25 -17.61 -3.21
CA LEU A 133 -5.24 -16.56 -3.20
C LEU A 133 -5.51 -15.58 -2.05
N LEU A 134 -6.75 -15.14 -1.88
CA LEU A 134 -7.13 -14.19 -0.84
C LEU A 134 -6.93 -14.74 0.57
N GLU A 135 -7.33 -15.99 0.83
CA GLU A 135 -7.09 -16.65 2.12
C GLU A 135 -5.58 -16.76 2.38
N GLY A 136 -4.80 -17.26 1.42
CA GLY A 136 -3.35 -17.38 1.58
C GLY A 136 -2.64 -16.03 1.74
N PHE A 137 -3.15 -14.97 1.11
CA PHE A 137 -2.59 -13.63 1.25
C PHE A 137 -2.85 -13.08 2.66
N VAL A 138 -4.05 -13.30 3.22
CA VAL A 138 -4.35 -12.93 4.61
C VAL A 138 -3.47 -13.72 5.59
N ASP A 139 -3.28 -15.02 5.38
CA ASP A 139 -2.38 -15.85 6.21
C ASP A 139 -0.97 -15.27 6.26
N LEU A 140 -0.44 -14.83 5.11
CA LEU A 140 0.90 -14.23 5.02
C LEU A 140 1.00 -12.88 5.73
N VAL A 141 -0.02 -12.02 5.61
CA VAL A 141 -0.04 -10.73 6.30
C VAL A 141 -0.21 -10.92 7.81
N GLU A 142 -1.02 -11.89 8.24
CA GLU A 142 -1.16 -12.26 9.66
C GLU A 142 0.18 -12.79 10.24
N TYR A 143 0.99 -13.48 9.43
CA TYR A 143 2.32 -13.92 9.82
C TYR A 143 3.30 -12.74 10.01
N ALA A 144 3.35 -11.82 9.05
CA ALA A 144 4.15 -10.59 9.13
C ALA A 144 3.68 -9.52 8.14
N PHE A 145 3.73 -8.25 8.55
CA PHE A 145 3.57 -7.14 7.62
C PHE A 145 4.86 -6.98 6.80
N PHE A 146 4.82 -7.32 5.51
CA PHE A 146 5.95 -7.19 4.60
C PHE A 146 5.79 -6.03 3.59
N ASP A 147 4.64 -5.37 3.57
CA ASP A 147 4.34 -4.23 2.70
C ASP A 147 3.53 -3.17 3.49
N ALA A 148 3.94 -1.90 3.43
CA ALA A 148 3.28 -0.76 4.10
C ALA A 148 1.78 -0.63 3.76
N HIS A 149 1.37 -1.10 2.60
CA HIS A 149 -0.03 -1.13 2.16
C HIS A 149 -0.90 -2.05 3.03
N HIS A 150 -0.28 -3.00 3.71
CA HIS A 150 -0.91 -3.95 4.61
C HIS A 150 -0.58 -3.69 6.08
N GLU A 151 0.20 -2.68 6.42
CA GLU A 151 0.33 -2.24 7.81
C GLU A 151 -0.95 -1.52 8.28
N PRO A 152 -1.31 -1.60 9.58
CA PRO A 152 -2.38 -0.78 10.13
C PRO A 152 -2.12 0.71 9.91
N GLN A 153 -3.15 1.46 9.55
CA GLN A 153 -3.11 2.90 9.28
C GLN A 153 -2.61 3.68 10.50
N LEU A 154 -2.97 3.24 11.71
CA LEU A 154 -2.47 3.83 12.95
C LEU A 154 -0.96 3.64 13.15
N SER A 155 -0.33 2.64 12.53
CA SER A 155 1.13 2.42 12.63
C SER A 155 1.95 3.53 11.98
N PHE A 156 1.33 4.35 11.12
CA PHE A 156 1.96 5.52 10.51
C PHE A 156 2.02 6.73 11.47
N LEU A 157 1.21 6.70 12.54
CA LEU A 157 0.99 7.80 13.48
C LEU A 157 1.51 7.48 14.88
N THR A 158 1.75 6.20 15.17
CA THR A 158 2.13 5.70 16.49
C THR A 158 3.56 5.17 16.54
N ASP A 159 4.11 5.09 17.74
CA ASP A 159 5.35 4.36 18.01
C ASP A 159 5.08 2.86 18.19
N ARG A 160 6.13 2.09 18.50
CA ARG A 160 6.02 0.63 18.73
C ARG A 160 5.21 0.25 19.97
N ARG A 161 4.96 1.21 20.88
CA ARG A 161 4.13 1.05 22.08
C ARG A 161 2.69 1.52 21.85
N GLY A 162 2.34 1.90 20.62
CA GLY A 162 1.02 2.43 20.27
C GLY A 162 0.78 3.88 20.70
N ARG A 163 1.81 4.59 21.18
CA ARG A 163 1.68 6.00 21.58
C ARG A 163 1.73 6.89 20.35
N LEU A 164 0.90 7.92 20.30
CA LEU A 164 0.93 8.90 19.22
C LEU A 164 2.29 9.60 19.17
N ARG A 165 2.88 9.61 17.98
CA ARG A 165 4.08 10.41 17.65
C ARG A 165 3.72 11.76 17.05
N ILE A 166 2.49 11.87 16.57
CA ILE A 166 1.89 13.05 15.97
C ILE A 166 0.38 12.90 16.09
N ASP A 167 -0.32 14.03 16.25
CA ASP A 167 -1.78 14.05 16.43
C ASP A 167 -2.44 14.87 15.31
N PRO A 168 -2.68 14.25 14.15
CA PRO A 168 -3.28 14.95 13.01
C PRO A 168 -4.79 15.11 13.19
N HIS A 169 -5.36 16.11 12.53
CA HIS A 169 -6.77 16.08 12.19
C HIS A 169 -7.02 14.96 11.17
N VAL A 170 -7.96 14.07 11.46
CA VAL A 170 -8.26 12.91 10.62
C VAL A 170 -9.53 13.09 9.81
N TYR A 171 -9.49 12.59 8.58
CA TYR A 171 -10.55 12.70 7.59
C TYR A 171 -10.75 11.36 6.87
N ALA A 172 -11.91 11.17 6.23
CA ALA A 172 -12.21 9.94 5.50
C ALA A 172 -11.97 10.14 3.99
N VAL A 173 -11.35 9.16 3.34
CA VAL A 173 -11.15 9.18 1.87
C VAL A 173 -12.50 9.24 1.12
N GLU A 174 -13.53 8.64 1.68
CA GLU A 174 -14.89 8.60 1.15
C GLU A 174 -15.53 10.00 1.05
N THR A 175 -15.08 10.95 1.86
CA THR A 175 -15.59 12.33 1.93
C THR A 175 -14.57 13.36 1.45
N LEU A 176 -13.56 12.90 0.68
CA LEU A 176 -12.39 13.68 0.28
C LEU A 176 -12.70 15.10 -0.22
N GLU A 177 -13.65 15.27 -1.15
CA GLU A 177 -13.93 16.60 -1.72
C GLU A 177 -14.48 17.59 -0.68
N ARG A 178 -15.40 17.12 0.16
CA ARG A 178 -15.97 17.91 1.26
C ARG A 178 -14.88 18.27 2.27
N ASP A 179 -14.04 17.30 2.62
CA ASP A 179 -13.01 17.46 3.64
C ASP A 179 -11.87 18.36 3.15
N LEU A 180 -11.52 18.31 1.87
CA LEU A 180 -10.58 19.26 1.26
C LEU A 180 -11.10 20.70 1.30
N ALA A 181 -12.41 20.91 1.07
CA ALA A 181 -13.02 22.24 1.23
C ALA A 181 -12.97 22.72 2.69
N ALA A 182 -13.23 21.82 3.65
CA ALA A 182 -13.13 22.13 5.08
C ALA A 182 -11.69 22.49 5.50
N ILE A 183 -10.70 21.71 5.06
CA ILE A 183 -9.26 21.98 5.29
C ILE A 183 -8.86 23.33 4.70
N SER A 184 -9.29 23.63 3.46
CA SER A 184 -9.05 24.90 2.79
C SER A 184 -9.57 26.08 3.64
N ALA A 185 -10.83 26.00 4.08
CA ALA A 185 -11.46 27.04 4.89
C ALA A 185 -10.79 27.19 6.27
N ARG A 186 -10.52 26.06 6.95
CA ARG A 186 -9.97 26.03 8.31
C ARG A 186 -8.55 26.57 8.39
N PHE A 187 -7.68 26.16 7.45
CA PHE A 187 -6.26 26.51 7.48
C PHE A 187 -5.89 27.62 6.50
N GLY A 188 -6.86 28.13 5.74
CA GLY A 188 -6.70 29.22 4.77
C GLY A 188 -5.75 28.88 3.61
N ILE A 189 -5.73 27.62 3.17
CA ILE A 189 -4.82 27.14 2.13
C ILE A 189 -5.52 26.93 0.79
N ALA A 190 -4.84 27.23 -0.32
CA ALA A 190 -5.35 26.88 -1.63
C ALA A 190 -5.21 25.37 -1.87
N VAL A 191 -6.32 24.73 -2.25
CA VAL A 191 -6.37 23.34 -2.68
C VAL A 191 -6.45 23.31 -4.21
N ALA A 192 -5.56 22.56 -4.86
CA ALA A 192 -5.60 22.42 -6.30
C ALA A 192 -6.83 21.60 -6.74
N ALA A 193 -7.43 22.02 -7.85
CA ALA A 193 -8.46 21.24 -8.52
C ALA A 193 -7.87 19.91 -9.03
N THR A 194 -8.73 18.91 -9.19
CA THR A 194 -8.34 17.62 -9.75
C THR A 194 -7.92 17.79 -11.22
N THR A 195 -6.62 17.95 -11.46
CA THR A 195 -6.08 18.20 -12.81
C THR A 195 -6.09 16.99 -13.75
N ALA A 196 -6.55 15.82 -13.32
CA ALA A 196 -6.59 14.61 -14.13
C ALA A 196 -7.89 13.82 -13.89
N PRO A 197 -8.50 13.21 -14.93
CA PRO A 197 -9.56 12.25 -14.71
C PRO A 197 -9.07 11.16 -13.75
N ARG A 198 -9.90 10.78 -12.77
CA ARG A 198 -9.62 9.64 -11.89
C ARG A 198 -9.18 8.48 -12.76
N ASN A 199 -7.98 7.95 -12.53
CA ASN A 199 -7.44 6.83 -13.31
C ASN A 199 -8.41 5.64 -13.24
N VAL A 200 -9.22 5.47 -14.28
CA VAL A 200 -10.12 4.32 -14.40
C VAL A 200 -9.21 3.11 -14.61
N GLY A 201 -8.97 2.35 -13.54
CA GLY A 201 -8.20 1.10 -13.60
C GLY A 201 -6.70 1.22 -13.32
N GLY A 202 -6.23 2.22 -12.57
CA GLY A 202 -4.87 2.19 -11.99
C GLY A 202 -3.72 2.58 -12.93
N GLN A 203 -4.00 3.12 -14.12
CA GLN A 203 -2.96 3.73 -14.95
C GLN A 203 -2.37 4.96 -14.24
N LYS A 204 -1.04 5.09 -14.13
CA LYS A 204 -0.41 6.32 -13.61
C LYS A 204 -0.66 7.46 -14.63
N PRO A 205 -0.92 8.71 -14.19
CA PRO A 205 -1.23 9.82 -15.09
C PRO A 205 -0.09 10.08 -16.08
N GLU A 206 -0.44 10.35 -17.34
CA GLU A 206 0.48 10.55 -18.47
C GLU A 206 1.16 11.93 -18.48
N LYS A 207 1.40 12.55 -17.32
CA LYS A 207 2.03 13.88 -17.27
C LYS A 207 3.41 13.83 -17.95
N GLY A 208 3.54 14.53 -19.08
CA GLY A 208 4.78 14.68 -19.84
C GLY A 208 5.16 13.52 -20.76
N ARG A 209 4.20 12.70 -21.20
CA ARG A 209 4.37 11.76 -22.33
C ARG A 209 4.31 12.50 -23.65
N THR A 210 5.36 12.39 -24.45
CA THR A 210 5.37 12.83 -25.86
C THR A 210 5.76 11.64 -26.73
N PHE A 211 5.31 11.61 -27.98
CA PHE A 211 5.66 10.56 -28.93
C PHE A 211 7.18 10.33 -28.99
N LEU A 212 7.96 11.42 -29.04
CA LEU A 212 9.42 11.36 -29.07
C LEU A 212 10.00 10.76 -27.78
N ARG A 213 9.47 11.12 -26.60
CA ARG A 213 9.94 10.59 -25.32
C ARG A 213 9.62 9.10 -25.17
N ASP A 214 8.45 8.66 -25.64
CA ASP A 214 8.08 7.24 -25.62
C ASP A 214 8.86 6.43 -26.66
N LEU A 215 9.14 6.99 -27.85
CA LEU A 215 10.03 6.38 -28.83
C LEU A 215 11.45 6.21 -28.26
N LEU A 216 12.00 7.26 -27.63
CA LEU A 216 13.30 7.21 -26.97
C LEU A 216 13.33 6.19 -25.83
N ARG A 217 12.30 6.14 -24.97
CA ARG A 217 12.20 5.15 -23.90
C ARG A 217 12.10 3.72 -24.43
N ARG A 218 11.38 3.52 -25.54
CA ARG A 218 11.27 2.23 -26.21
C ARG A 218 12.60 1.79 -26.83
N ALA A 219 13.31 2.71 -27.48
CA ALA A 219 14.62 2.45 -28.07
C ALA A 219 15.69 2.16 -27.01
N THR A 220 15.64 2.87 -25.88
CA THR A 220 16.62 2.72 -24.77
C THR A 220 16.25 1.64 -23.76
N GLY A 221 15.05 1.06 -23.83
CA GLY A 221 14.57 0.10 -22.83
C GLY A 221 14.47 0.69 -21.43
N THR A 222 14.11 1.97 -21.30
CA THR A 222 14.02 2.68 -20.01
C THR A 222 12.59 2.90 -19.56
N GLY A 223 12.40 3.12 -18.26
CA GLY A 223 11.09 3.38 -17.67
C GLY A 223 10.14 2.18 -17.82
N GLY A 224 8.98 2.40 -18.46
CA GLY A 224 7.99 1.35 -18.70
C GLY A 224 8.45 0.25 -19.67
N TYR A 225 9.43 0.52 -20.53
CA TYR A 225 9.93 -0.43 -21.52
C TYR A 225 11.14 -1.23 -21.02
N HIS A 226 11.51 -1.06 -19.75
CA HIS A 226 12.55 -1.87 -19.12
C HIS A 226 12.16 -3.34 -19.13
N ARG A 227 13.07 -4.18 -19.63
CA ARG A 227 12.92 -5.63 -19.63
C ARG A 227 13.17 -6.17 -18.24
N LEU A 228 12.28 -7.05 -17.80
CA LEU A 228 12.35 -7.65 -16.48
C LEU A 228 13.10 -8.97 -16.54
N ALA A 229 13.76 -9.35 -15.45
CA ALA A 229 14.27 -10.70 -15.23
C ALA A 229 13.23 -11.60 -14.54
N HIS A 230 12.36 -10.99 -13.72
CA HIS A 230 11.32 -11.66 -12.95
C HIS A 230 9.98 -10.95 -13.14
N ALA A 231 8.89 -11.71 -13.23
CA ALA A 231 7.52 -11.18 -13.21
C ALA A 231 6.78 -11.48 -11.89
N GLY A 232 7.40 -12.23 -11.00
CA GLY A 232 6.88 -12.47 -9.66
C GLY A 232 5.49 -13.13 -9.65
N PRO A 233 4.71 -12.90 -8.59
CA PRO A 233 3.41 -13.54 -8.41
C PRO A 233 2.42 -13.25 -9.55
N LEU A 234 2.41 -12.04 -10.10
CA LEU A 234 1.57 -11.71 -11.27
C LEU A 234 1.98 -12.50 -12.51
N GLY A 235 3.29 -12.70 -12.71
CA GLY A 235 3.79 -13.55 -13.78
C GLY A 235 3.28 -14.98 -13.65
N VAL A 236 3.33 -15.55 -12.44
CA VAL A 236 2.85 -16.91 -12.15
C VAL A 236 1.36 -17.04 -12.47
N ARG A 237 0.55 -16.11 -11.94
CA ARG A 237 -0.91 -16.08 -12.13
C ARG A 237 -1.32 -16.15 -13.60
N TYR A 238 -0.59 -15.48 -14.48
CA TYR A 238 -0.92 -15.37 -15.89
C TYR A 238 -0.10 -16.28 -16.80
N GLY A 239 0.62 -17.26 -16.25
CA GLY A 239 1.42 -18.22 -17.04
C GLY A 239 2.59 -17.57 -17.78
N MET A 240 3.09 -16.44 -17.29
CA MET A 240 4.21 -15.70 -17.85
C MET A 240 5.53 -16.00 -17.11
N ALA A 241 5.43 -16.59 -15.94
CA ALA A 241 6.54 -17.02 -15.10
C ALA A 241 6.31 -18.44 -14.56
N ASP A 242 7.40 -19.10 -14.19
CA ASP A 242 7.35 -20.37 -13.47
C ASP A 242 6.85 -20.18 -12.02
N ARG A 243 6.77 -21.27 -11.24
CA ARG A 243 6.33 -21.23 -9.84
C ARG A 243 7.20 -20.38 -8.91
N HIS A 244 8.41 -20.00 -9.34
CA HIS A 244 9.35 -19.15 -8.60
C HIS A 244 9.33 -17.69 -9.10
N GLY A 245 8.41 -17.35 -10.01
CA GLY A 245 8.28 -16.00 -10.55
C GLY A 245 9.36 -15.64 -11.59
N VAL A 246 10.13 -16.63 -12.08
CA VAL A 246 11.11 -16.48 -13.15
C VAL A 246 10.39 -16.45 -14.50
N LEU A 247 10.70 -15.47 -15.34
CA LEU A 247 10.04 -15.30 -16.62
C LEU A 247 10.23 -16.51 -17.56
N LEU A 248 9.13 -16.95 -18.17
CA LEU A 248 9.14 -17.97 -19.23
C LEU A 248 9.38 -17.34 -20.62
N ARG A 249 9.15 -16.02 -20.74
CA ARG A 249 9.39 -15.24 -21.96
C ARG A 249 9.74 -13.79 -21.61
N PRO A 250 10.41 -13.05 -22.50
CA PRO A 250 10.71 -11.64 -22.27
C PRO A 250 9.45 -10.84 -21.97
N MET A 251 9.53 -9.97 -20.97
CA MET A 251 8.44 -9.09 -20.54
C MET A 251 9.00 -7.73 -20.14
N THR A 252 8.22 -6.68 -20.37
CA THR A 252 8.50 -5.31 -19.95
C THR A 252 7.73 -4.93 -18.68
N ARG A 253 8.20 -3.90 -17.99
CA ARG A 253 7.47 -3.30 -16.85
C ARG A 253 6.07 -2.82 -17.23
N PHE A 254 5.88 -2.33 -18.45
CA PHE A 254 4.59 -1.90 -18.96
C PHE A 254 3.60 -3.07 -19.05
N GLU A 255 4.04 -4.21 -19.57
CA GLU A 255 3.22 -5.44 -19.63
C GLU A 255 2.87 -5.94 -18.23
N LEU A 256 3.84 -5.95 -17.30
CA LEU A 256 3.59 -6.35 -15.91
C LEU A 256 2.57 -5.43 -15.22
N ASN A 257 2.64 -4.11 -15.43
CA ASN A 257 1.62 -3.16 -14.96
C ASN A 257 0.25 -3.48 -15.57
N GLY A 258 0.20 -3.88 -16.84
CA GLY A 258 -1.02 -4.35 -17.51
C GLY A 258 -1.63 -5.57 -16.81
N LEU A 259 -0.81 -6.54 -16.40
CA LEU A 259 -1.24 -7.70 -15.62
C LEU A 259 -1.78 -7.29 -14.24
N ALA A 260 -1.14 -6.32 -13.57
CA ALA A 260 -1.63 -5.81 -12.29
C ALA A 260 -3.02 -5.16 -12.41
N ASN A 261 -3.24 -4.38 -13.47
CA ASN A 261 -4.54 -3.75 -13.75
C ASN A 261 -5.61 -4.79 -14.07
N ARG A 262 -5.28 -5.81 -14.89
CA ARG A 262 -6.17 -6.95 -15.15
C ARG A 262 -6.53 -7.68 -13.86
N PHE A 263 -5.55 -7.97 -13.01
CA PHE A 263 -5.79 -8.63 -11.74
C PHE A 263 -6.66 -7.79 -10.80
N ALA A 264 -6.47 -6.47 -10.77
CA ALA A 264 -7.33 -5.57 -10.01
C ALA A 264 -8.80 -5.62 -10.49
N GLN A 265 -9.04 -5.78 -11.79
CA GLN A 265 -10.39 -5.95 -12.34
C GLN A 265 -10.99 -7.32 -11.98
N GLU A 266 -10.20 -8.39 -12.07
CA GLU A 266 -10.63 -9.72 -11.64
C GLU A 266 -11.00 -9.69 -10.16
N LEU A 267 -10.13 -9.17 -9.30
CA LEU A 267 -10.35 -9.10 -7.86
C LEU A 267 -11.63 -8.32 -7.49
N ARG A 268 -11.96 -7.24 -8.21
CA ARG A 268 -13.21 -6.48 -7.99
C ARG A 268 -14.48 -7.28 -8.28
N LYS A 269 -14.41 -8.32 -9.12
CA LYS A 269 -15.55 -9.20 -9.41
C LYS A 269 -15.77 -10.25 -8.32
N HIS A 270 -14.83 -10.39 -7.39
CA HIS A 270 -14.93 -11.33 -6.29
C HIS A 270 -15.19 -10.59 -4.99
N GLU A 271 -16.35 -10.88 -4.39
CA GLU A 271 -16.64 -10.43 -3.04
C GLU A 271 -16.03 -11.43 -2.04
N PRO A 272 -15.19 -10.97 -1.09
CA PRO A 272 -14.65 -11.86 -0.07
C PRO A 272 -15.77 -12.39 0.82
N GLY A 273 -15.71 -13.68 1.15
CA GLY A 273 -16.68 -14.30 2.05
C GLY A 273 -16.68 -13.65 3.45
N PRO A 274 -17.80 -13.73 4.21
CA PRO A 274 -17.91 -13.12 5.54
C PRO A 274 -16.83 -13.57 6.52
N GLY A 275 -16.35 -14.82 6.39
CA GLY A 275 -15.25 -15.36 7.19
C GLY A 275 -13.97 -14.55 7.01
N LEU A 276 -13.53 -14.38 5.77
CA LEU A 276 -12.34 -13.61 5.41
C LEU A 276 -12.46 -12.13 5.82
N VAL A 277 -13.62 -11.52 5.61
CA VAL A 277 -13.87 -10.13 6.04
C VAL A 277 -13.69 -9.98 7.56
N ARG A 278 -14.21 -10.93 8.35
CA ARG A 278 -14.01 -10.91 9.81
C ARG A 278 -12.54 -11.08 10.19
N ARG A 279 -11.78 -11.92 9.47
CA ARG A 279 -10.34 -12.08 9.69
C ARG A 279 -9.60 -10.76 9.45
N ILE A 280 -9.85 -10.11 8.32
CA ILE A 280 -9.27 -8.81 7.98
C ILE A 280 -9.62 -7.76 9.04
N ARG A 281 -10.89 -7.64 9.43
CA ARG A 281 -11.31 -6.69 10.47
C ARG A 281 -10.61 -6.92 11.81
N ARG A 282 -10.41 -8.17 12.21
CA ARG A 282 -9.69 -8.51 13.44
C ARG A 282 -8.20 -8.11 13.35
N LEU A 283 -7.57 -8.34 12.20
CA LEU A 283 -6.18 -7.92 11.96
C LEU A 283 -6.01 -6.39 12.07
N TYR A 284 -7.03 -5.63 11.66
CA TYR A 284 -7.05 -4.17 11.68
C TYR A 284 -8.01 -3.58 12.73
N ALA A 285 -8.24 -4.27 13.86
CA ALA A 285 -9.29 -3.90 14.81
C ALA A 285 -9.22 -2.44 15.29
N SER A 286 -8.03 -1.94 15.62
CA SER A 286 -7.84 -0.55 16.02
C SER A 286 -8.16 0.45 14.90
N ASP A 287 -7.81 0.12 13.65
CA ASP A 287 -8.17 0.98 12.52
C ASP A 287 -9.68 0.95 12.25
N GLU A 288 -10.34 -0.20 12.43
CA GLU A 288 -11.80 -0.32 12.29
C GLU A 288 -12.54 0.53 13.33
N THR A 289 -12.09 0.54 14.59
CA THR A 289 -12.67 1.41 15.63
C THR A 289 -12.59 2.88 15.24
N VAL A 290 -11.39 3.36 14.88
CA VAL A 290 -11.18 4.76 14.46
C VAL A 290 -12.00 5.07 13.20
N TRP A 291 -12.05 4.14 12.25
CA TRP A 291 -12.80 4.29 11.01
C TRP A 291 -14.31 4.46 11.24
N GLU A 292 -14.92 3.65 12.12
CA GLU A 292 -16.35 3.75 12.40
C GLU A 292 -16.69 5.03 13.17
N GLN A 293 -15.86 5.44 14.14
CA GLN A 293 -16.02 6.72 14.83
C GLN A 293 -15.89 7.91 13.85
N LEU A 294 -14.92 7.86 12.94
CA LEU A 294 -14.71 8.89 11.92
C LEU A 294 -15.91 9.00 10.97
N ARG A 295 -16.50 7.86 10.58
CA ARG A 295 -17.71 7.83 9.76
C ARG A 295 -18.92 8.38 10.49
N ALA A 296 -19.06 8.10 11.78
CA ALA A 296 -20.18 8.58 12.59
C ALA A 296 -20.09 10.09 12.87
N SER A 297 -18.89 10.60 13.11
CA SER A 297 -18.64 12.01 13.46
C SER A 297 -18.50 12.94 12.26
N GLY A 298 -18.14 12.41 11.09
CA GLY A 298 -18.01 13.19 9.86
C GLY A 298 -16.62 13.77 9.60
N GLY A 299 -15.60 13.40 10.36
CA GLY A 299 -14.21 13.85 10.16
C GLY A 299 -13.86 15.17 10.85
N ASP A 300 -12.62 15.63 10.66
CA ASP A 300 -12.05 16.86 11.27
C ASP A 300 -11.85 16.80 12.80
N HIS A 301 -11.45 15.63 13.31
CA HIS A 301 -11.11 15.45 14.72
C HIS A 301 -9.61 15.21 14.89
N PRO A 302 -8.97 15.74 15.94
CA PRO A 302 -7.72 15.20 16.44
C PRO A 302 -7.83 13.68 16.61
N LEU A 303 -6.79 12.94 16.24
CA LEU A 303 -6.81 11.48 16.39
C LEU A 303 -6.87 11.09 17.87
N SER A 304 -6.26 11.87 18.76
CA SER A 304 -6.31 11.64 20.20
C SER A 304 -7.74 11.59 20.76
N ASP A 305 -8.64 12.44 20.26
CA ASP A 305 -10.04 12.47 20.66
C ASP A 305 -10.76 11.17 20.31
N LEU A 306 -10.45 10.60 19.13
CA LEU A 306 -11.03 9.31 18.68
C LEU A 306 -10.45 8.14 19.48
N LEU A 307 -9.16 8.18 19.84
CA LEU A 307 -8.53 7.12 20.62
C LEU A 307 -8.95 7.11 22.10
N ALA A 308 -9.53 8.19 22.60
CA ALA A 308 -10.02 8.31 23.97
C ALA A 308 -11.47 7.83 24.16
N ALA A 309 -12.22 7.65 23.06
CA ALA A 309 -13.63 7.25 23.04
C ALA A 309 -13.82 5.73 22.95
#